data_AF-A0A374W7M6-F1
#
_entry.id   AF-A0A374W7M6-F1
#
_cell.length_a   1.000
_cell.length_b   1.000
_cell.length_c   1.000
_cell.angle_alpha   90.00
_cell.angle_beta   90.00
_cell.angle_gamma   90.00
#
_symmetry.space_group_name_H-M   'P 1'
#
loop_
_entity.id
_entity.type
_entity.pdbx_description
1 polymer ?
#
loop_
_entity_poly.entity_id
_entity_poly.type
_entity_poly.pdbx_seq_one_letter_code
_entity_poly.pdbx_strand_id
1 'polypeptide(L)'
;MKSSVILLLLWLLLTDCYSQEKYIPQSTNFAEFAIYEAITDFADNCRLFKQDSVFNVHVEDTSRYVTLQRHQGILKWVCDSVYTNILVIEILGKRDKIGYYPNAVVGSKGKLPSKYVIVKGKLFYWRDRDYPLTEEMLSVLKKYNVLTDMIYDGMLPEFLIDDAQKGAHYYFCKNNLLKYKRIITSKAAGYYRPPKLKCGN
;
A
#
# COMPACT_ATOMS: atom_id res chain seq x y z
N MET A 1 -37.21 22.75 -29.26
CA MET A 1 -35.74 22.59 -29.10
C MET A 1 -35.21 22.77 -27.69
N LYS A 2 -35.86 23.49 -26.76
CA LYS A 2 -35.34 23.66 -25.38
C LYS A 2 -35.63 22.49 -24.42
N SER A 3 -36.69 21.70 -24.65
CA SER A 3 -37.07 20.59 -23.76
C SER A 3 -36.24 19.31 -23.96
N SER A 4 -35.73 19.07 -25.17
CA SER A 4 -34.95 17.86 -25.48
C SER A 4 -33.52 17.91 -24.94
N VAL A 5 -32.95 19.11 -24.77
CA VAL A 5 -31.59 19.30 -24.22
C VAL A 5 -31.56 19.04 -22.71
N ILE A 6 -32.65 19.34 -22.00
CA ILE A 6 -32.77 19.13 -20.56
C ILE A 6 -32.83 17.62 -20.24
N LEU A 7 -33.53 16.82 -21.07
CA LEU A 7 -33.56 15.36 -20.90
C LEU A 7 -32.20 14.70 -21.11
N LEU A 8 -31.41 15.20 -22.07
CA LEU A 8 -30.05 14.72 -22.35
C LEU A 8 -29.06 15.04 -21.21
N LEU A 9 -29.20 16.21 -20.57
CA LEU A 9 -28.41 16.59 -19.40
C LEU A 9 -28.77 15.78 -18.13
N LEU A 10 -30.04 15.41 -17.97
CA LEU A 10 -30.49 14.53 -16.87
C LEU A 10 -30.03 13.07 -17.04
N TRP A 11 -29.87 12.59 -18.27
CA TRP A 11 -29.30 11.26 -18.55
C TRP A 11 -27.80 11.18 -18.26
N LEU A 12 -27.04 12.26 -18.50
CA LEU A 12 -25.62 12.32 -18.17
C LEU A 12 -25.34 12.34 -16.65
N LEU A 13 -26.33 12.73 -15.84
CA LEU A 13 -26.22 12.70 -14.37
C LEU A 13 -26.53 11.31 -13.76
N LEU A 14 -27.11 10.40 -14.55
CA LEU A 14 -27.48 9.05 -14.10
C LEU A 14 -26.40 7.99 -14.38
N THR A 15 -25.35 8.31 -15.14
CA THR A 15 -24.31 7.33 -15.52
C THR A 15 -23.11 7.25 -14.57
N ASP A 16 -23.00 8.12 -13.55
CA ASP A 16 -21.83 8.16 -12.66
C ASP A 16 -22.05 7.55 -11.27
N CYS A 17 -23.17 6.85 -11.03
CA CYS A 17 -23.21 5.88 -9.95
C CYS A 17 -22.52 4.59 -10.40
N TYR A 18 -21.22 4.67 -10.68
CA TYR A 18 -20.33 3.52 -10.58
C TYR A 18 -20.28 3.15 -9.10
N SER A 19 -21.29 2.43 -8.63
CA SER A 19 -21.20 1.66 -7.40
C SER A 19 -20.11 0.65 -7.67
N GLN A 20 -18.86 1.00 -7.33
CA GLN A 20 -17.81 0.01 -7.26
C GLN A 20 -18.30 -1.01 -6.24
N GLU A 21 -18.63 -2.20 -6.73
CA GLU A 21 -18.76 -3.37 -5.87
C GLU A 21 -17.51 -3.39 -5.00
N LYS A 22 -17.71 -3.48 -3.68
CA LYS A 22 -16.62 -3.79 -2.76
C LYS A 22 -16.04 -5.12 -3.24
N TYR A 23 -14.93 -5.05 -3.96
CA TYR A 23 -14.13 -6.23 -4.26
C TYR A 23 -13.51 -6.68 -2.94
N ILE A 24 -14.27 -7.51 -2.21
CA ILE A 24 -13.78 -8.33 -1.12
C ILE A 24 -13.47 -9.66 -1.80
N PRO A 25 -12.24 -9.92 -2.22
CA PRO A 25 -11.92 -11.28 -2.58
C PRO A 25 -12.15 -12.13 -1.33
N GLN A 26 -12.80 -13.26 -1.52
CA GLN A 26 -12.85 -14.33 -0.54
C GLN A 26 -11.44 -14.92 -0.38
N SER A 27 -10.49 -14.11 0.09
CA SER A 27 -9.15 -14.56 0.37
C SER A 27 -9.17 -15.30 1.69
N THR A 28 -8.79 -16.58 1.64
CA THR A 28 -8.49 -17.37 2.84
C THR A 28 -7.13 -16.98 3.44
N ASN A 29 -6.38 -16.07 2.79
CA ASN A 29 -5.12 -15.56 3.29
C ASN A 29 -5.36 -14.40 4.27
N PHE A 30 -5.02 -14.66 5.53
CA PHE A 30 -5.10 -13.73 6.65
C PHE A 30 -4.51 -12.33 6.37
N ALA A 31 -3.33 -12.26 5.75
CA ALA A 31 -2.67 -10.99 5.47
C ALA A 31 -3.39 -10.22 4.36
N GLU A 32 -3.94 -10.91 3.36
CA GLU A 32 -4.66 -10.29 2.27
C GLU A 32 -5.97 -9.64 2.76
N PHE A 33 -6.71 -10.32 3.65
CA PHE A 33 -7.89 -9.73 4.29
C PHE A 33 -7.55 -8.39 4.98
N ALA A 34 -6.46 -8.36 5.77
CA ALA A 34 -6.02 -7.13 6.43
C ALA A 34 -5.64 -6.03 5.43
N ILE A 35 -5.04 -6.39 4.29
CA ILE A 35 -4.74 -5.44 3.20
C ILE A 35 -6.04 -4.82 2.67
N TYR A 36 -7.06 -5.62 2.35
CA TYR A 36 -8.32 -5.09 1.83
C TYR A 36 -9.07 -4.22 2.84
N GLU A 37 -9.07 -4.60 4.11
CA GLU A 37 -9.64 -3.76 5.18
C GLU A 37 -8.90 -2.42 5.30
N ALA A 38 -7.56 -2.45 5.27
CA ALA A 38 -6.74 -1.24 5.31
C ALA A 38 -6.99 -0.34 4.09
N ILE A 39 -7.02 -0.91 2.88
CA ILE A 39 -7.28 -0.16 1.64
C ILE A 39 -8.68 0.46 1.65
N THR A 40 -9.69 -0.29 2.11
CA THR A 40 -11.07 0.19 2.20
C THR A 40 -11.15 1.39 3.14
N ASP A 41 -10.65 1.26 4.37
CA ASP A 41 -10.62 2.38 5.32
C ASP A 41 -9.77 3.55 4.81
N PHE A 42 -8.67 3.28 4.12
CA PHE A 42 -7.83 4.32 3.53
C PHE A 42 -8.60 5.12 2.48
N ALA A 43 -9.25 4.43 1.54
CA ALA A 43 -9.98 5.04 0.44
C ALA A 43 -11.24 5.80 0.87
N ASP A 44 -11.84 5.41 2.00
CA ASP A 44 -13.06 6.03 2.51
C ASP A 44 -12.77 7.12 3.55
N ASN A 45 -11.78 6.91 4.43
CA ASN A 45 -11.63 7.69 5.66
C ASN A 45 -10.26 8.37 5.80
N CYS A 46 -9.32 8.20 4.86
CA CYS A 46 -7.99 8.81 4.96
C CYS A 46 -7.80 9.96 3.98
N ARG A 47 -7.41 11.14 4.48
CA ARG A 47 -7.12 12.31 3.63
C ARG A 47 -5.97 12.09 2.64
N LEU A 48 -5.03 11.20 2.96
CA LEU A 48 -3.90 10.88 2.08
C LEU A 48 -4.37 10.26 0.75
N PHE A 49 -5.54 9.59 0.75
CA PHE A 49 -6.12 9.05 -0.47
C PHE A 49 -6.33 10.10 -1.56
N LYS A 50 -6.55 11.37 -1.20
CA LYS A 50 -6.75 12.46 -2.16
C LYS A 50 -5.44 12.94 -2.80
N GLN A 51 -4.28 12.63 -2.20
CA GLN A 51 -2.99 13.24 -2.56
C GLN A 51 -2.32 12.54 -3.74
N ASP A 52 -2.46 11.21 -3.84
CA ASP A 52 -1.78 10.40 -4.85
C ASP A 52 -2.77 9.55 -5.64
N SER A 53 -2.35 9.03 -6.79
CA SER A 53 -3.13 8.10 -7.63
C SER A 53 -2.64 6.65 -7.55
N VAL A 54 -1.46 6.45 -6.99
CA VAL A 54 -0.77 5.17 -6.87
C VAL A 54 -0.25 5.02 -5.45
N PHE A 55 -0.51 3.87 -4.84
CA PHE A 55 -0.13 3.54 -3.48
C PHE A 55 0.60 2.21 -3.43
N ASN A 56 1.72 2.18 -2.73
CA ASN A 56 2.38 0.93 -2.38
C ASN A 56 1.90 0.46 -1.00
N VAL A 57 1.58 -0.82 -0.91
CA VAL A 57 1.19 -1.49 0.33
C VAL A 57 2.35 -2.38 0.78
N HIS A 58 2.78 -2.19 2.02
CA HIS A 58 3.73 -3.06 2.70
C HIS A 58 3.05 -3.82 3.82
N VAL A 59 3.55 -5.04 4.06
CA VAL A 59 3.04 -5.95 5.08
C VAL A 59 4.19 -6.31 5.99
N GLU A 60 4.05 -6.01 7.28
CA GLU A 60 4.94 -6.54 8.32
C GLU A 60 4.15 -7.50 9.18
N ASP A 61 4.41 -8.80 9.04
CA ASP A 61 3.71 -9.83 9.81
C ASP A 61 3.85 -9.61 11.32
N THR A 62 4.96 -9.08 11.80
CA THR A 62 5.17 -8.82 13.23
C THR A 62 5.65 -7.40 13.44
N SER A 63 4.90 -6.63 14.22
CA SER A 63 5.32 -5.28 14.62
C SER A 63 6.53 -5.33 15.54
N ARG A 64 7.49 -4.44 15.30
CA ARG A 64 8.69 -4.28 16.11
C ARG A 64 8.79 -2.82 16.57
N TYR A 65 9.60 -2.58 17.58
CA TYR A 65 10.02 -1.24 17.97
C TYR A 65 11.54 -1.23 18.09
N VAL A 66 12.20 -0.36 17.34
CA VAL A 66 13.65 -0.18 17.36
C VAL A 66 14.01 1.16 18.01
N THR A 67 15.11 1.15 18.75
CA THR A 67 15.68 2.35 19.36
C THR A 67 17.13 2.52 18.93
N LEU A 68 17.55 3.77 18.75
CA LEU A 68 18.95 4.08 18.46
C LEU A 68 19.71 4.09 19.79
N GLN A 69 20.65 3.17 19.95
CA GLN A 69 21.44 3.02 21.17
C GLN A 69 22.93 3.17 20.86
N ARG A 70 23.70 3.70 21.83
CA ARG A 70 25.15 3.80 21.72
C ARG A 70 25.80 2.64 22.47
N HIS A 71 26.54 1.80 21.75
CA HIS A 71 27.28 0.66 22.29
C HIS A 71 28.75 0.82 21.92
N GLN A 72 29.63 0.95 22.92
CA GLN A 72 31.08 1.15 22.73
C GLN A 72 31.43 2.28 21.74
N GLY A 73 30.74 3.41 21.85
CA GLY A 73 30.96 4.57 20.98
C GLY A 73 30.22 4.53 19.63
N ILE A 74 29.69 3.38 19.21
CA ILE A 74 29.00 3.20 17.93
C ILE A 74 27.47 3.31 18.12
N LEU A 75 26.80 4.10 17.29
CA LEU A 75 25.33 4.16 17.24
C LEU A 75 24.78 2.97 16.44
N LYS A 76 23.87 2.21 17.03
CA LYS A 76 23.22 1.05 16.40
C LYS A 76 21.71 1.08 16.68
N TRP A 77 20.92 0.73 15.66
CA TRP A 77 19.51 0.43 15.85
C TRP A 77 19.38 -0.94 16.52
N VAL A 78 18.72 -0.97 17.67
CA VAL A 78 18.50 -2.19 18.46
C VAL A 78 16.99 -2.44 18.54
N CYS A 79 16.58 -3.69 18.32
CA CYS A 79 15.20 -4.11 18.53
C CYS A 79 14.88 -4.11 20.03
N ASP A 80 14.08 -3.13 20.46
CA ASP A 80 13.70 -2.90 21.85
C ASP A 80 12.49 -3.74 22.25
N SER A 81 11.54 -3.96 21.34
CA SER A 81 10.34 -4.75 21.61
C SER A 81 9.78 -5.41 20.35
N VAL A 82 9.16 -6.57 20.52
CA VAL A 82 8.48 -7.34 19.46
C VAL A 82 7.03 -7.61 19.88
N TYR A 83 6.10 -7.35 18.97
CA TYR A 83 4.66 -7.50 19.20
C TYR A 83 4.10 -8.54 18.21
N THR A 84 4.23 -9.82 18.57
CA THR A 84 3.92 -10.97 17.69
C THR A 84 2.44 -11.10 17.34
N ASN A 85 1.55 -10.54 18.16
CA ASN A 85 0.10 -10.52 17.96
C ASN A 85 -0.38 -9.31 17.14
N ILE A 86 0.54 -8.50 16.60
CA ILE A 86 0.21 -7.31 15.79
C ILE A 86 0.78 -7.48 14.38
N LEU A 87 -0.11 -7.49 13.40
CA LEU A 87 0.17 -7.37 11.97
C LEU A 87 0.14 -5.89 11.59
N VAL A 88 1.11 -5.43 10.79
CA VAL A 88 1.13 -4.04 10.29
C VAL A 88 0.92 -4.02 8.78
N ILE A 89 -0.02 -3.21 8.33
CA ILE A 89 -0.18 -2.84 6.91
C ILE A 89 0.18 -1.36 6.76
N GLU A 90 1.15 -1.06 5.91
CA GLU A 90 1.52 0.32 5.61
C GLU A 90 1.07 0.68 4.19
N ILE A 91 0.41 1.82 4.04
CA ILE A 91 -0.02 2.37 2.76
C ILE A 91 0.68 3.70 2.56
N LEU A 92 1.50 3.79 1.51
CA LEU A 92 2.24 4.99 1.16
C LEU A 92 1.93 5.41 -0.28
N GLY A 93 1.70 6.70 -0.50
CA GLY A 93 1.63 7.26 -1.86
C GLY A 93 2.97 7.06 -2.56
N LYS A 94 2.96 6.51 -3.77
CA LYS A 94 4.22 6.28 -4.50
C LYS A 94 4.49 7.42 -5.47
N ARG A 95 5.62 8.12 -5.25
CA ARG A 95 6.12 9.18 -6.11
C ARG A 95 7.25 8.71 -7.03
N ASP A 96 8.17 7.89 -6.52
CA ASP A 96 9.24 7.33 -7.35
C ASP A 96 8.75 6.14 -8.17
N LYS A 97 9.35 5.96 -9.33
CA LYS A 97 9.11 4.78 -10.16
C LYS A 97 9.93 3.58 -9.67
N ILE A 98 9.45 2.39 -9.98
CA ILE A 98 10.17 1.13 -9.76
C ILE A 98 11.03 0.84 -10.99
N GLY A 99 12.31 0.54 -10.78
CA GLY A 99 13.20 0.09 -11.85
C GLY A 99 12.70 -1.20 -12.50
N TYR A 100 12.54 -1.18 -13.82
CA TYR A 100 12.17 -2.33 -14.63
C TYR A 100 13.42 -3.03 -15.17
N TYR A 101 13.80 -4.13 -14.52
CA TYR A 101 15.00 -4.89 -14.87
C TYR A 101 14.72 -5.91 -15.98
N PRO A 102 15.70 -6.23 -16.85
CA PRO A 102 15.52 -7.23 -17.90
C PRO A 102 15.10 -8.63 -17.42
N ASN A 103 15.42 -8.97 -16.17
CA ASN A 103 15.05 -10.25 -15.55
C ASN A 103 13.68 -10.22 -14.83
N ALA A 104 12.97 -9.08 -14.85
CA ALA A 104 11.62 -8.95 -14.31
C ALA A 104 10.56 -9.38 -15.36
N VAL A 105 10.66 -10.63 -15.81
CA VAL A 105 9.79 -11.22 -16.83
C VAL A 105 8.54 -11.87 -16.22
N VAL A 106 7.51 -12.08 -17.03
CA VAL A 106 6.32 -12.86 -16.63
C VAL A 106 6.77 -14.24 -16.11
N GLY A 107 6.17 -14.68 -15.01
CA GLY A 107 6.56 -15.89 -14.29
C GLY A 107 7.64 -15.69 -13.23
N SER A 108 8.40 -14.58 -13.27
CA SER A 108 9.41 -14.29 -12.24
C SER A 108 8.77 -13.92 -10.90
N LYS A 109 9.44 -14.27 -9.79
CA LYS A 109 8.98 -13.95 -8.43
C LYS A 109 9.86 -12.88 -7.77
N GLY A 110 9.22 -11.99 -7.01
CA GLY A 110 9.90 -11.03 -6.13
C GLY A 110 10.65 -9.87 -6.80
N LYS A 111 10.70 -9.80 -8.14
CA LYS A 111 11.37 -8.70 -8.88
C LYS A 111 10.52 -7.43 -8.94
N LEU A 112 9.23 -7.60 -9.23
CA LEU A 112 8.22 -6.54 -9.23
C LEU A 112 7.09 -6.87 -8.25
N PRO A 113 6.26 -5.89 -7.87
CA PRO A 113 4.96 -6.17 -7.26
C PRO A 113 4.17 -7.15 -8.13
N SER A 114 3.49 -8.08 -7.47
CA SER A 114 2.82 -9.22 -8.11
C SER A 114 1.32 -9.26 -7.83
N LYS A 115 0.84 -8.38 -6.95
CA LYS A 115 -0.56 -8.23 -6.55
C LYS A 115 -0.98 -6.78 -6.58
N TYR A 116 -2.26 -6.55 -6.89
CA TYR A 116 -2.83 -5.21 -6.93
C TYR A 116 -4.34 -5.23 -6.73
N VAL A 117 -4.89 -4.04 -6.46
CA VAL A 117 -6.31 -3.73 -6.59
C VAL A 117 -6.47 -2.29 -7.08
N ILE A 118 -7.55 -2.02 -7.82
CA ILE A 118 -7.91 -0.66 -8.27
C ILE A 118 -9.16 -0.21 -7.51
N VAL A 119 -9.02 0.82 -6.68
CA VAL A 119 -10.11 1.38 -5.87
C VAL A 119 -10.30 2.84 -6.24
N LYS A 120 -11.52 3.20 -6.66
CA LYS A 120 -11.94 4.51 -7.19
C LYS A 120 -10.96 5.04 -8.25
N GLY A 121 -10.56 4.17 -9.17
CA GLY A 121 -9.61 4.45 -10.24
C GLY A 121 -8.13 4.55 -9.81
N LYS A 122 -7.81 4.40 -8.52
CA LYS A 122 -6.45 4.50 -7.97
C LYS A 122 -5.84 3.13 -7.74
N LEU A 123 -4.56 3.00 -8.04
CA LEU A 123 -3.84 1.74 -7.95
C LEU A 123 -3.27 1.52 -6.55
N PHE A 124 -3.52 0.35 -5.98
CA PHE A 124 -2.81 -0.17 -4.80
C PHE A 124 -2.08 -1.43 -5.23
N TYR A 125 -0.80 -1.56 -4.88
CA TYR A 125 -0.02 -2.76 -5.19
C TYR A 125 0.90 -3.18 -4.04
N TRP A 126 1.18 -4.47 -3.96
CA TRP A 126 2.15 -5.05 -3.03
C TRP A 126 2.95 -6.18 -3.66
N ARG A 127 4.06 -6.52 -3.01
CA ARG A 127 4.88 -7.68 -3.36
C ARG A 127 4.37 -8.89 -2.60
N ASP A 128 3.93 -9.90 -3.33
CA ASP A 128 3.78 -11.26 -2.85
C ASP A 128 4.94 -12.08 -3.43
N ARG A 129 5.83 -12.56 -2.56
CA ARG A 129 7.06 -13.24 -2.98
C ARG A 129 6.81 -14.65 -3.51
N ASP A 130 5.66 -15.24 -3.16
CA ASP A 130 5.31 -16.59 -3.55
C ASP A 130 4.44 -16.61 -4.81
N TYR A 131 3.86 -15.46 -5.18
CA TYR A 131 3.08 -15.28 -6.39
C TYR A 131 3.92 -14.72 -7.56
N PRO A 132 3.95 -15.40 -8.72
CA PRO A 132 4.70 -14.95 -9.89
C PRO A 132 4.09 -13.70 -10.53
N LEU A 133 4.92 -12.90 -11.20
CA LEU A 133 4.49 -11.77 -12.02
C LEU A 133 3.63 -12.27 -13.19
N THR A 134 2.42 -11.72 -13.34
CA THR A 134 1.52 -12.01 -14.45
C THR A 134 1.60 -10.95 -15.54
N GLU A 135 1.15 -11.28 -16.75
CA GLU A 135 0.99 -10.31 -17.84
C GLU A 135 0.06 -9.16 -17.47
N GLU A 136 -1.05 -9.50 -16.80
CA GLU A 136 -2.03 -8.54 -16.28
C GLU A 136 -1.37 -7.55 -15.30
N MET A 137 -0.66 -8.04 -14.29
CA MET A 137 0.03 -7.19 -13.32
C MET A 137 1.04 -6.28 -14.00
N LEU A 138 1.84 -6.81 -14.92
CA LEU A 138 2.83 -6.04 -15.66
C LEU A 138 2.16 -4.93 -16.51
N SER A 139 1.05 -5.26 -17.17
CA SER A 139 0.24 -4.31 -17.93
C SER A 139 -0.32 -3.19 -17.03
N VAL A 140 -0.81 -3.52 -15.84
CA VAL A 140 -1.30 -2.54 -14.86
C VAL A 140 -0.19 -1.61 -14.38
N LEU A 141 0.98 -2.14 -14.02
CA LEU A 141 2.13 -1.33 -13.61
C LEU A 141 2.56 -0.35 -14.71
N LYS A 142 2.54 -0.77 -15.99
CA LYS A 142 2.81 0.10 -17.14
C LYS A 142 1.71 1.15 -17.33
N LYS A 143 0.43 0.76 -17.28
CA LYS A 143 -0.72 1.65 -17.43
C LYS A 143 -0.72 2.79 -16.41
N TYR A 144 -0.34 2.50 -15.17
CA TYR A 144 -0.24 3.50 -14.10
C TYR A 144 1.12 4.20 -14.04
N ASN A 145 2.00 3.98 -15.03
CA ASN A 145 3.31 4.62 -15.13
C ASN A 145 4.19 4.39 -13.89
N VAL A 146 4.05 3.22 -13.24
CA VAL A 146 4.79 2.85 -12.03
C VAL A 146 6.24 2.46 -12.36
N LEU A 147 6.49 2.01 -13.59
CA LEU A 147 7.79 1.49 -14.01
C LEU A 147 8.63 2.56 -14.70
N THR A 148 9.95 2.49 -14.48
CA THR A 148 10.96 3.22 -15.25
C THR A 148 12.01 2.25 -15.76
N ASP A 149 12.48 2.47 -16.97
CA ASP A 149 13.65 1.75 -17.45
C ASP A 149 14.88 2.18 -16.65
N MET A 150 15.82 1.25 -16.45
CA MET A 150 17.08 1.53 -15.79
C MET A 150 17.99 2.35 -16.72
N ILE A 151 18.55 3.46 -16.24
CA ILE A 151 19.48 4.29 -17.01
C ILE A 151 20.90 3.85 -16.64
N TYR A 152 21.50 2.97 -17.46
CA TYR A 152 22.87 2.45 -17.36
C TYR A 152 23.30 1.83 -15.99
N ASP A 153 24.01 0.69 -16.05
CA ASP A 153 24.75 0.03 -14.96
C ASP A 153 24.18 0.15 -13.53
N GLY A 154 22.90 -0.17 -13.35
CA GLY A 154 22.29 -0.24 -12.02
C GLY A 154 21.89 1.09 -11.38
N MET A 155 22.01 2.22 -12.08
CA MET A 155 21.58 3.52 -11.55
C MET A 155 20.07 3.71 -11.75
N LEU A 156 19.34 3.84 -10.63
CA LEU A 156 17.95 4.27 -10.63
C LEU A 156 17.90 5.79 -10.87
N PRO A 157 16.87 6.32 -11.56
CA PRO A 157 16.68 7.77 -11.62
C PRO A 157 16.61 8.35 -10.20
N GLU A 158 17.01 9.61 -10.07
CA GLU A 158 17.14 10.33 -8.80
C GLU A 158 15.89 10.11 -7.93
N PHE A 159 16.08 9.51 -6.75
CA PHE A 159 14.99 9.28 -5.80
C PHE A 159 14.63 10.59 -5.11
N LEU A 160 13.32 10.88 -5.06
CA LEU A 160 12.83 12.04 -4.31
C LEU A 160 12.71 11.64 -2.84
N ILE A 161 13.70 12.01 -2.03
CA ILE A 161 13.61 11.86 -0.58
C ILE A 161 12.75 13.01 -0.03
N ASP A 162 11.57 12.68 0.50
CA ASP A 162 10.71 13.60 1.23
C ASP A 162 10.47 13.08 2.65
N ASP A 163 11.27 13.55 3.61
CA ASP A 163 11.16 13.19 5.02
C ASP A 163 9.84 13.66 5.67
N ALA A 164 9.11 14.57 5.01
CA ALA A 164 7.79 15.01 5.44
C ALA A 164 6.66 14.13 4.87
N GLN A 165 6.96 13.26 3.91
CA GLN A 165 5.97 12.36 3.32
C GLN A 165 5.36 11.46 4.39
N LYS A 166 4.03 11.40 4.43
CA LYS A 166 3.30 10.59 5.41
C LYS A 166 2.76 9.31 4.76
N GLY A 167 2.84 8.22 5.51
CA GLY A 167 2.12 6.98 5.25
C GLY A 167 0.97 6.79 6.23
N ALA A 168 0.07 5.87 5.91
CA ALA A 168 -0.93 5.34 6.82
C ALA A 168 -0.51 3.94 7.30
N HIS A 169 -0.36 3.78 8.61
CA HIS A 169 0.10 2.55 9.24
C HIS A 169 -1.07 1.96 10.02
N TYR A 170 -1.51 0.78 9.62
CA TYR A 170 -2.61 0.06 10.20
C TYR A 170 -2.06 -1.08 11.05
N TYR A 171 -2.32 -1.00 12.34
CA TYR A 171 -1.92 -2.01 13.31
C TYR A 171 -3.13 -2.87 13.62
N PHE A 172 -3.11 -4.10 13.13
CA PHE A 172 -4.19 -5.08 13.28
C PHE A 172 -3.89 -6.07 14.39
N CYS A 173 -4.90 -6.43 15.17
CA CYS A 173 -4.81 -7.56 16.09
C CYS A 173 -4.90 -8.88 15.32
N LYS A 174 -3.92 -9.77 15.50
CA LYS A 174 -3.86 -11.01 14.72
C LYS A 174 -5.03 -11.96 14.98
N ASN A 175 -5.56 -11.96 16.20
CA ASN A 175 -6.73 -12.77 16.58
C ASN A 175 -8.07 -12.17 16.13
N ASN A 176 -8.10 -10.90 15.71
CA ASN A 176 -9.30 -10.24 15.21
C ASN A 176 -8.93 -9.04 14.32
N LEU A 177 -8.95 -9.26 13.00
CA LEU A 177 -8.58 -8.23 12.01
C LEU A 177 -9.58 -7.09 11.90
N LEU A 178 -10.79 -7.20 12.45
CA LEU A 178 -11.71 -6.06 12.54
C LEU A 178 -11.27 -5.06 13.62
N LYS A 179 -10.32 -5.46 14.48
CA LYS A 179 -9.75 -4.62 15.52
C LYS A 179 -8.40 -4.09 15.10
N TYR A 180 -8.39 -2.84 14.64
CA TYR A 180 -7.17 -2.16 14.26
C TYR A 180 -7.12 -0.70 14.70
N LYS A 181 -5.94 -0.11 14.60
CA LYS A 181 -5.73 1.33 14.72
C LYS A 181 -4.91 1.83 13.55
N ARG A 182 -5.35 2.94 12.96
CA ARG A 182 -4.61 3.67 11.92
C ARG A 182 -3.82 4.82 12.53
N ILE A 183 -2.55 4.92 12.17
CA ILE A 183 -1.65 6.03 12.50
C ILE A 183 -1.17 6.69 11.22
N ILE A 184 -1.23 8.02 11.16
CA ILE A 184 -0.68 8.80 10.05
C ILE A 184 0.61 9.45 10.51
N THR A 185 1.73 9.11 9.87
CA THR A 185 3.07 9.53 10.31
C THR A 185 4.03 9.58 9.14
N SER A 186 5.12 10.35 9.26
CA SER A 186 6.26 10.30 8.34
C SER A 186 7.39 9.37 8.81
N LYS A 187 7.25 8.78 10.01
CA LYS A 187 8.19 7.79 10.52
C LYS A 187 7.80 6.40 10.04
N ALA A 188 8.74 5.65 9.47
CA ALA A 188 8.53 4.24 9.11
C ALA A 188 8.07 3.41 10.33
N ALA A 189 7.28 2.36 10.10
CA ALA A 189 6.92 1.41 11.15
C ALA A 189 8.20 0.85 11.78
N GLY A 190 8.16 0.53 13.07
CA GLY A 190 9.36 0.16 13.82
C GLY A 190 10.07 1.32 14.51
N TYR A 191 10.10 2.52 13.91
CA TYR A 191 10.86 3.67 14.43
C TYR A 191 10.10 4.53 15.44
N TYR A 192 8.88 4.11 15.78
CA TYR A 192 8.08 4.68 16.86
C TYR A 192 7.29 3.55 17.52
N ARG A 193 6.89 3.76 18.77
CA ARG A 193 6.13 2.73 19.50
C ARG A 193 4.77 2.51 18.80
N PRO A 194 4.39 1.26 18.52
CA PRO A 194 3.08 0.97 17.97
C PRO A 194 1.98 1.47 18.94
N PRO A 195 0.80 1.83 18.42
CA PRO A 195 -0.31 2.26 19.28
C PRO A 195 -0.72 1.13 20.22
N LYS A 196 -1.26 1.49 21.39
CA LYS A 196 -1.83 0.48 22.31
C LYS A 196 -3.10 -0.10 21.70
N LEU A 197 -3.10 -1.39 21.35
CA LEU A 197 -4.29 -2.16 20.96
C LEU A 197 -4.69 -3.14 22.07
N LYS A 198 -5.99 -3.23 22.33
CA LYS A 198 -6.54 -4.22 23.28
C LYS A 198 -6.88 -5.50 22.52
N CYS A 199 -5.91 -6.26 22.00
CA CYS A 199 -6.23 -7.37 21.10
C CYS A 199 -7.11 -8.47 21.71
N GLY A 200 -7.26 -8.52 23.04
CA GLY A 200 -7.81 -9.71 23.69
C GLY A 200 -6.81 -10.85 23.57
N ASN A 201 -6.94 -11.84 24.44
CA ASN A 201 -6.20 -13.10 24.27
C ASN A 201 -6.95 -13.93 23.24
#